data_AF-A0A8T4J1E0-F1
#
_entry.id   AF-A0A8T4J1E0-F1
#
_cell.length_a   1.000
_cell.length_b   1.000
_cell.length_c   1.000
_cell.angle_alpha   90.00
_cell.angle_beta   90.00
_cell.angle_gamma   90.00
#
_symmetry.space_group_name_H-M   'P 1'
#
loop_
_entity.id
_entity.type
_entity.pdbx_description
1 polymer ?
#
loop_
_entity_poly.entity_id
_entity_poly.type
_entity_poly.pdbx_seq_one_letter_code
_entity_poly.pdbx_strand_id
1 'polypeptide(L)'
;CMYLVAAERQGVDPAVLNGTLQTDIFKEYIAQKEWLFEPEPHLRLIGDLMEHCTRDIPAYKPLSVSGYHIREAGSTAAQELAYTLADGFGYVE
;
A
#
# COMPACT_ATOMS: atom_id res chain seq x y z
N CYS A 1 4.64 -6.37 -11.22
CA CYS A 1 4.25 -7.23 -10.08
C CYS A 1 4.19 -8.69 -10.56
N MET A 2 4.82 -9.66 -9.87
CA MET A 2 4.82 -11.08 -10.30
C MET A 2 3.39 -11.66 -10.39
N TYR A 3 2.45 -11.11 -9.61
CA TYR A 3 1.04 -11.47 -9.65
C TYR A 3 0.39 -11.24 -11.03
N LEU A 4 0.69 -10.11 -11.70
CA LEU A 4 0.14 -9.80 -13.02
C LEU A 4 0.66 -10.78 -14.08
N VAL A 5 1.96 -11.09 -14.06
CA VAL A 5 2.57 -12.08 -14.96
C VAL A 5 1.95 -13.46 -14.78
N ALA A 6 1.64 -13.83 -13.53
CA ALA A 6 0.96 -15.10 -13.26
C ALA A 6 -0.47 -15.13 -13.83
N ALA A 7 -1.21 -14.03 -13.72
CA ALA A 7 -2.55 -13.89 -14.29
C ALA A 7 -2.54 -13.95 -15.83
N GLU A 8 -1.63 -13.20 -16.47
CA GLU A 8 -1.45 -13.21 -17.93
C GLU A 8 -1.13 -14.62 -18.46
N ARG A 9 -0.25 -15.36 -17.76
CA ARG A 9 0.07 -16.75 -18.11
C ARG A 9 -1.11 -17.71 -17.98
N GLN A 10 -2.11 -17.38 -17.17
CA GLN A 10 -3.36 -18.12 -17.05
C GLN A 10 -4.43 -17.63 -18.06
N GLY A 11 -4.11 -16.67 -18.92
CA GLY A 11 -5.04 -16.09 -19.87
C GLY A 11 -6.06 -15.15 -19.23
N VAL A 12 -5.79 -14.65 -18.03
CA VAL A 12 -6.65 -13.68 -17.34
C VAL A 12 -6.29 -12.28 -17.81
N ASP A 13 -7.30 -11.51 -18.23
CA ASP A 13 -7.15 -10.08 -18.52
C ASP A 13 -6.80 -9.31 -17.22
N PRO A 14 -5.66 -8.60 -17.16
CA PRO A 14 -5.31 -7.81 -15.98
C PRO A 14 -6.40 -6.82 -15.56
N ALA A 15 -7.20 -6.29 -16.50
CA ALA A 15 -8.25 -5.31 -16.21
C ALA A 15 -9.37 -5.87 -15.32
N VAL A 16 -9.54 -7.21 -15.23
CA VAL A 16 -10.53 -7.84 -14.34
C VAL A 16 -9.98 -8.19 -12.97
N LEU A 17 -8.67 -8.01 -12.73
CA LEU A 17 -8.06 -8.32 -11.45
C LEU A 17 -8.56 -7.37 -10.37
N ASN A 18 -9.06 -7.96 -9.29
CA ASN A 18 -9.56 -7.23 -8.13
C ASN A 18 -8.89 -7.80 -6.88
N GLY A 19 -8.09 -6.97 -6.23
CA GLY A 19 -7.32 -7.34 -5.06
C GLY A 19 -6.72 -6.10 -4.42
N THR A 20 -5.91 -6.32 -3.39
CA THR A 20 -5.30 -5.25 -2.61
C THR A 20 -3.85 -5.60 -2.32
N LEU A 21 -2.95 -4.66 -2.56
CA LEU A 21 -1.62 -4.69 -1.98
C LEU A 21 -1.63 -3.86 -0.68
N GLN A 22 -0.87 -4.30 0.33
CA GLN A 22 -0.81 -3.54 1.58
C GLN A 22 -0.07 -2.23 1.36
N THR A 23 1.18 -2.29 0.88
CA THR A 23 2.02 -1.19 0.36
C THR A 23 2.15 0.07 1.24
N ASP A 24 1.60 0.06 2.44
CA ASP A 24 1.71 1.18 3.36
C ASP A 24 3.10 1.17 3.99
N ILE A 25 3.97 2.07 3.54
CA ILE A 25 5.35 2.22 4.01
C ILE A 25 5.46 3.06 5.28
N PHE A 26 4.55 4.02 5.53
CA PHE A 26 4.60 4.83 6.74
C PHE A 26 4.46 3.95 8.00
N LYS A 27 3.46 3.06 8.00
CA LYS A 27 3.29 2.10 9.11
C LYS A 27 4.43 1.09 9.23
N GLU A 28 5.21 0.84 8.17
CA GLU A 28 6.43 0.04 8.28
C GLU A 28 7.43 0.73 9.20
N TYR A 29 7.78 1.98 8.89
CA TYR A 29 8.71 2.77 9.71
C TYR A 29 8.18 2.99 11.13
N ILE A 30 6.88 3.23 11.29
CA ILE A 30 6.25 3.48 12.60
C ILE A 30 6.22 2.19 13.43
N ALA A 31 5.78 1.06 12.87
CA ALA A 31 5.40 -0.12 13.64
C ALA A 31 5.92 -1.47 13.11
N GLN A 32 5.66 -1.82 11.85
CA GLN A 32 5.77 -3.23 11.38
C GLN A 32 7.22 -3.68 11.03
N LYS A 33 8.10 -2.76 10.68
CA LYS A 33 9.55 -2.99 10.51
C LYS A 33 9.99 -3.78 9.27
N GLU A 34 9.23 -3.73 8.18
CA GLU A 34 9.56 -4.36 6.90
C GLU A 34 9.83 -3.30 5.80
N TRP A 35 11.04 -2.73 5.76
CA TRP A 35 11.44 -1.79 4.70
C TRP A 35 12.85 -2.08 4.19
N LEU A 36 13.11 -1.72 2.93
CA LEU A 36 14.40 -1.92 2.27
C LEU A 36 15.18 -0.61 2.00
N PHE A 37 14.48 0.48 1.66
CA PHE A 37 15.08 1.76 1.30
C PHE A 37 14.75 2.83 2.34
N GLU A 38 15.20 4.07 2.09
CA GLU A 38 14.76 5.28 2.81
C GLU A 38 13.32 5.67 2.38
N PRO A 39 12.62 6.54 3.13
CA PRO A 39 11.20 6.85 2.86
C PRO A 39 10.92 7.43 1.47
N GLU A 40 11.71 8.39 0.99
CA GLU A 40 11.48 9.08 -0.28
C GLU A 40 11.44 8.15 -1.52
N PRO A 41 12.43 7.25 -1.75
CA PRO A 41 12.35 6.33 -2.88
C PRO A 41 11.20 5.32 -2.77
N HIS A 42 10.75 4.96 -1.56
CA HIS A 42 9.55 4.14 -1.40
C HIS A 42 8.29 4.88 -1.80
N LEU A 43 8.10 6.12 -1.34
CA LEU A 43 6.93 6.92 -1.72
C LEU A 43 6.84 7.13 -3.23
N ARG A 44 7.99 7.33 -3.89
CA ARG A 44 8.05 7.37 -5.36
C ARG A 44 7.54 6.07 -5.99
N LEU A 45 8.03 4.91 -5.53
CA LEU A 45 7.62 3.61 -6.05
C LEU A 45 6.11 3.35 -5.85
N ILE A 46 5.57 3.79 -4.71
CA ILE A 46 4.13 3.70 -4.40
C ILE A 46 3.33 4.58 -5.36
N GLY A 47 3.79 5.80 -5.66
CA GLY A 47 3.19 6.68 -6.65
C GLY A 47 3.14 6.04 -8.05
N ASP A 48 4.26 5.46 -8.52
CA ASP A 48 4.31 4.76 -9.79
C ASP A 48 3.34 3.54 -9.82
N LEU A 49 3.22 2.81 -8.70
CA LEU A 49 2.27 1.71 -8.56
C LEU A 49 0.82 2.21 -8.61
N MET A 50 0.51 3.30 -7.92
CA MET A 50 -0.82 3.91 -7.95
C MET A 50 -1.20 4.33 -9.36
N GLU A 51 -0.30 5.00 -10.08
CA GLU A 51 -0.53 5.42 -11.46
C GLU A 51 -0.80 4.22 -12.38
N HIS A 52 0.01 3.16 -12.28
CA HIS A 52 -0.18 1.93 -13.04
C HIS A 52 -1.52 1.27 -12.70
N CYS A 53 -1.88 1.14 -11.42
CA CYS A 53 -3.15 0.55 -11.03
C CYS A 53 -4.35 1.35 -11.56
N THR A 54 -4.31 2.68 -11.47
CA THR A 54 -5.38 3.54 -11.98
C THR A 54 -5.56 3.43 -13.49
N ARG A 55 -4.47 3.32 -14.25
CA ARG A 55 -4.52 3.26 -15.72
C ARG A 55 -4.86 1.87 -16.25
N ASP A 56 -4.23 0.84 -15.70
CA ASP A 56 -4.14 -0.48 -16.34
C ASP A 56 -4.99 -1.55 -15.63
N ILE A 57 -5.19 -1.44 -14.31
CA ILE A 57 -5.92 -2.43 -13.48
C ILE A 57 -6.84 -1.75 -12.43
N PRO A 58 -7.82 -0.93 -12.86
CA PRO A 58 -8.51 0.04 -12.00
C PRO A 58 -9.32 -0.55 -10.83
N ALA A 59 -9.68 -1.84 -10.92
CA ALA A 59 -10.33 -2.55 -9.81
C ALA A 59 -9.37 -2.86 -8.65
N TYR A 60 -8.07 -2.97 -8.93
CA TYR A 60 -7.04 -3.31 -7.97
C TYR A 60 -6.70 -2.12 -7.06
N LYS A 61 -6.55 -2.38 -5.75
CA LYS A 61 -6.24 -1.37 -4.73
C LYS A 61 -4.73 -1.37 -4.46
N PRO A 62 -3.99 -0.34 -4.89
CA PRO A 62 -2.52 -0.32 -4.79
C PRO A 62 -2.01 -0.16 -3.37
N LEU A 63 -2.86 0.31 -2.45
CA LEU A 63 -2.52 0.71 -1.10
C LEU A 63 -3.65 0.35 -0.13
N SER A 64 -3.27 -0.11 1.07
CA SER A 64 -4.13 -0.25 2.23
C SER A 64 -3.51 0.48 3.43
N VAL A 65 -3.97 1.69 3.71
CA VAL A 65 -3.52 2.49 4.86
C VAL A 65 -3.90 1.77 6.16
N SER A 66 -2.92 1.47 7.01
CA SER A 66 -3.03 0.40 8.01
C SER A 66 -2.72 0.83 9.44
N GLY A 67 -3.76 0.93 10.27
CA GLY A 67 -3.63 1.14 11.72
C GLY A 67 -3.33 -0.13 12.53
N TYR A 68 -3.62 -1.31 11.98
CA TYR A 68 -3.52 -2.59 12.71
C TYR A 68 -2.15 -2.78 13.37
N HIS A 69 -1.06 -2.63 12.61
CA HIS A 69 0.30 -2.83 13.14
C HIS A 69 0.69 -1.77 14.17
N ILE A 70 0.20 -0.53 13.98
CA ILE A 70 0.39 0.56 14.93
C ILE A 70 -0.30 0.22 16.26
N ARG A 71 -1.48 -0.43 16.22
CA ARG A 71 -2.18 -0.90 17.41
C ARG A 71 -1.42 -2.04 18.09
N GLU A 72 -1.00 -3.05 17.33
CA GLU A 72 -0.26 -4.20 17.85
C GLU A 72 1.10 -3.80 18.45
N ALA A 73 1.71 -2.71 17.96
CA ALA A 73 2.92 -2.13 18.55
C ALA A 73 2.68 -1.40 19.90
N GLY A 74 1.45 -1.37 20.41
CA GLY A 74 1.12 -0.84 21.72
C GLY A 74 0.50 0.56 21.74
N SER A 75 0.02 1.06 20.60
CA SER A 75 -0.67 2.35 20.58
C SER A 75 -2.06 2.29 21.23
N THR A 76 -2.54 3.44 21.68
CA THR A 76 -3.95 3.60 22.08
C THR A 76 -4.85 3.70 20.85
N ALA A 77 -6.15 3.49 21.01
CA ALA A 77 -7.12 3.65 19.91
C ALA A 77 -7.08 5.06 19.28
N ALA A 78 -6.83 6.09 20.08
CA ALA A 78 -6.72 7.46 19.58
C ALA A 78 -5.47 7.65 18.70
N GLN A 79 -4.35 7.03 19.08
CA GLN A 79 -3.11 7.06 18.30
C GLN A 79 -3.23 6.25 17.01
N GLU A 80 -3.81 5.05 17.07
CA GLU A 80 -4.11 4.22 15.89
C GLU A 80 -4.91 5.04 14.86
N LEU A 81 -6.01 5.65 15.28
CA LEU A 81 -6.84 6.48 14.39
C LEU A 81 -6.06 7.67 13.84
N ALA A 82 -5.39 8.43 14.70
CA ALA A 82 -4.69 9.65 14.30
C ALA A 82 -3.55 9.37 13.32
N TYR A 83 -2.72 8.36 13.60
CA TYR A 83 -1.56 8.03 12.77
C TYR A 83 -1.99 7.42 11.43
N THR A 84 -2.99 6.52 11.44
CA THR A 84 -3.52 5.95 10.18
C THR A 84 -4.09 7.03 9.25
N LEU A 85 -4.82 8.01 9.80
CA LEU A 85 -5.35 9.11 8.99
C LEU A 85 -4.25 10.06 8.52
N ALA A 86 -3.24 10.33 9.35
CA ALA A 86 -2.08 11.13 8.98
C ALA A 86 -1.27 10.50 7.84
N ASP A 87 -1.03 9.18 7.91
CA ASP A 87 -0.41 8.41 6.83
C ASP A 87 -1.26 8.52 5.54
N GLY A 88 -2.58 8.42 5.68
CA GLY A 88 -3.53 8.62 4.58
C GLY A 88 -3.42 9.99 3.91
N PHE A 89 -3.28 11.07 4.68
CA PHE A 89 -3.02 12.40 4.12
C PHE A 89 -1.67 12.46 3.41
N GLY A 90 -0.62 11.87 3.99
CA GLY A 90 0.71 11.83 3.39
C GLY A 90 0.80 11.10 2.05
N TYR A 91 -0.13 10.18 1.74
CA TYR A 91 -0.22 9.54 0.43
C TYR A 91 -0.97 10.37 -0.62
N VAL A 92 -1.72 11.38 -0.21
CA VAL A 92 -2.55 12.20 -1.11
C VAL A 92 -1.87 13.52 -1.47
N GLU A 93 -1.00 14.03 -0.60
CA GLU A 93 -0.16 15.22 -0.82
C GLU A 93 0.94 15.02 -1.86
#